data_AF-A0A1E4JA42-F1
#
_entry.id   AF-A0A1E4JA42-F1
#
_cell.length_a   1.000
_cell.length_b   1.000
_cell.length_c   1.000
_cell.angle_alpha   90.00
_cell.angle_beta   90.00
_cell.angle_gamma   90.00
#
_symmetry.space_group_name_H-M   'P 1'
#
loop_
_entity.id
_entity.type
_entity.pdbx_description
1 polymer ?
#
loop_
_entity_poly.entity_id
_entity_poly.type
_entity_poly.pdbx_seq_one_letter_code
_entity_poly.pdbx_strand_id
1 'polypeptide(L)'
;MTQLDVEAIRRQVRALDFVRGTSAEVAMWRDDDADSRANLAIEGLALEPDEDALFDMLRDEAVPPPLATQIVLKLLGHPDADPMLAVG
;
A
#
# COMPACT_ATOMS: atom_id res chain seq x y z
N MET A 1 -2.18 -15.46 -4.94
CA MET A 1 -2.42 -14.57 -6.10
C MET A 1 -1.28 -14.72 -7.11
N THR A 2 -1.35 -14.12 -8.31
CA THR A 2 -0.13 -13.95 -9.14
C THR A 2 0.84 -13.12 -8.30
N GLN A 3 2.09 -13.58 -8.15
CA GLN A 3 3.09 -12.91 -7.31
C GLN A 3 3.20 -11.42 -7.67
N LEU A 4 3.05 -10.53 -6.69
CA LEU A 4 3.16 -9.09 -6.91
C LEU A 4 4.59 -8.71 -7.31
N ASP A 5 4.75 -8.05 -8.46
CA ASP A 5 6.02 -7.43 -8.86
C ASP A 5 6.15 -6.08 -8.15
N VAL A 6 6.56 -6.11 -6.89
CA VAL A 6 6.68 -4.93 -6.01
C VAL A 6 7.61 -3.86 -6.60
N GLU A 7 8.67 -4.25 -7.33
CA GLU A 7 9.59 -3.30 -7.95
C GLU A 7 9.02 -2.66 -9.22
N ALA A 8 8.21 -3.38 -10.00
CA ALA A 8 7.42 -2.77 -11.07
C ALA A 8 6.40 -1.77 -10.51
N ILE A 9 5.67 -2.16 -9.46
CA ILE A 9 4.68 -1.30 -8.81
C ILE A 9 5.36 -0.06 -8.22
N ARG A 10 6.51 -0.20 -7.55
CA ARG A 10 7.30 0.92 -7.00
C ARG A 10 7.64 1.95 -8.08
N ARG A 11 8.03 1.50 -9.28
CA ARG A 11 8.31 2.41 -10.41
C ARG A 11 7.07 3.16 -10.86
N GLN A 12 5.91 2.50 -10.92
CA GLN A 12 4.63 3.13 -11.25
C GLN A 12 4.23 4.16 -10.17
N VAL A 13 4.33 3.80 -8.89
CA VAL A 13 4.06 4.70 -7.75
C VAL A 13 4.93 5.95 -7.80
N ARG A 14 6.23 5.81 -8.07
CA ARG A 14 7.14 6.96 -8.20
C ARG A 14 6.80 7.89 -9.36
N ALA A 15 6.08 7.40 -10.37
CA ALA A 15 5.64 8.19 -11.52
C ALA A 15 4.28 8.87 -11.30
N LEU A 16 3.54 8.54 -10.24
CA LEU A 16 2.30 9.21 -9.89
C LEU A 16 2.57 10.62 -9.36
N ASP A 17 1.66 11.54 -9.70
CA ASP A 17 1.66 12.90 -9.16
C ASP A 17 0.80 12.94 -7.89
N PHE A 18 1.46 12.89 -6.72
CA PHE A 18 0.81 13.03 -5.42
C PHE A 18 1.77 13.66 -4.41
N VAL A 19 1.19 14.23 -3.35
CA VAL A 19 1.96 14.77 -2.23
C VAL A 19 2.34 13.62 -1.30
N ARG A 20 3.64 13.36 -1.19
CA ARG A 20 4.21 12.39 -0.25
C ARG A 20 4.01 12.87 1.19
N GLY A 21 3.76 11.93 2.09
CA GLY A 21 3.68 12.21 3.52
C GLY A 21 4.97 12.83 4.06
N THR A 22 4.83 13.73 5.02
CA THR A 22 5.96 14.21 5.82
C THR A 22 6.50 13.09 6.71
N SER A 23 7.74 13.24 7.20
CA SER A 23 8.33 12.25 8.11
C SER A 23 7.49 12.03 9.38
N ALA A 24 6.79 13.06 9.88
CA ALA A 24 5.93 12.95 11.04
C ALA A 24 4.65 12.15 10.73
N GLU A 25 4.02 12.41 9.58
CA GLU A 25 2.85 11.64 9.13
C GLU A 25 3.23 10.18 8.86
N VAL A 26 4.37 9.94 8.20
CA VAL A 26 4.86 8.58 7.95
C VAL A 26 5.09 7.83 9.25
N ALA A 27 5.70 8.47 10.27
CA ALA A 27 5.89 7.84 11.58
C ALA A 27 4.56 7.44 12.21
N MET A 28 3.57 8.34 12.21
CA MET A 28 2.22 8.05 12.72
C MET A 28 1.58 6.88 11.97
N TRP A 29 1.66 6.85 10.63
CA TRP A 29 1.12 5.75 9.84
C TRP A 29 1.85 4.42 10.07
N ARG A 30 3.14 4.44 10.42
CA ARG A 30 3.90 3.22 10.77
C ARG A 30 3.36 2.62 12.06
N ASP A 31 3.11 3.46 13.06
CA ASP A 31 2.61 3.04 14.36
C ASP A 31 1.17 2.47 14.24
N ASP A 32 0.28 3.17 13.52
CA ASP A 32 -1.10 2.73 13.28
C ASP A 32 -1.17 1.39 12.51
N ASP A 33 -0.31 1.22 11.51
CA ASP A 33 -0.22 -0.03 10.75
C ASP A 33 0.34 -1.18 11.57
N ALA A 34 1.35 -0.95 12.41
CA ALA A 34 1.91 -1.99 13.26
C ALA A 34 0.84 -2.55 14.22
N ASP A 35 0.02 -1.67 14.81
CA ASP A 35 -1.11 -2.09 15.64
C ASP A 35 -2.17 -2.85 14.81
N SER A 36 -2.51 -2.34 13.63
CA SER A 36 -3.47 -2.99 12.73
C SER A 36 -3.01 -4.39 12.28
N ARG A 37 -1.74 -4.56 11.91
CA ARG A 37 -1.15 -5.85 11.53
C ARG A 37 -1.11 -6.83 12.69
N ALA A 38 -0.79 -6.35 13.90
CA ALA A 38 -0.83 -7.17 15.10
C ALA A 38 -2.25 -7.70 15.36
N ASN A 39 -3.26 -6.84 15.25
CA ASN A 39 -4.66 -7.23 15.39
C ASN A 39 -5.08 -8.25 14.33
N LEU A 40 -4.74 -8.04 13.06
CA LEU A 40 -5.03 -9.00 11.98
C LEU A 40 -4.37 -10.36 12.21
N ALA A 41 -3.12 -10.39 12.67
CA ALA A 41 -2.40 -11.63 12.96
C ALA A 41 -3.05 -12.42 14.12
N ILE A 42 -3.54 -11.73 15.15
CA ILE A 42 -4.30 -12.34 16.25
C ILE A 42 -5.59 -12.99 15.74
N GLU A 43 -6.28 -12.35 14.79
CA GLU A 43 -7.49 -12.87 14.16
C GLU A 43 -7.22 -13.96 13.10
N GLY A 44 -5.96 -14.36 12.90
CA GLY A 44 -5.58 -15.36 11.88
C GLY A 44 -5.65 -14.83 10.44
N LEU A 45 -5.61 -13.51 10.26
CA LEU A 45 -5.68 -12.78 9.00
C LEU A 45 -4.36 -12.06 8.69
N ALA A 46 -3.24 -12.64 9.11
CA ALA A 46 -1.92 -12.11 8.77
C ALA A 46 -1.75 -12.03 7.24
N LEU A 47 -1.12 -10.96 6.78
CA LEU A 47 -0.84 -10.74 5.37
C LEU A 47 0.09 -11.82 4.80
N GLU A 48 -0.11 -12.17 3.53
CA GLU A 48 0.85 -12.98 2.79
C GLU A 48 2.16 -12.19 2.57
N PRO A 49 3.32 -12.86 2.37
CA PRO A 49 4.62 -12.17 2.29
C PRO A 49 4.72 -11.11 1.19
N ASP A 50 4.03 -11.29 0.06
CA ASP A 50 4.01 -10.31 -1.03
C ASP A 50 3.07 -9.13 -0.76
N GLU A 51 1.95 -9.36 -0.06
CA GLU A 51 1.08 -8.31 0.47
C GLU A 51 1.82 -7.45 1.49
N ASP A 52 2.51 -8.07 2.44
CA ASP A 52 3.32 -7.40 3.46
C ASP A 52 4.40 -6.51 2.80
N ALA A 53 5.12 -7.06 1.81
CA ALA A 53 6.12 -6.34 1.03
C ALA A 53 5.52 -5.17 0.22
N LEU A 54 4.30 -5.30 -0.31
CA LEU A 54 3.60 -4.22 -0.99
C LEU A 54 3.32 -3.06 -0.03
N PHE A 55 2.72 -3.35 1.13
CA PHE A 55 2.40 -2.30 2.12
C PHE A 55 3.65 -1.62 2.68
N ASP A 56 4.72 -2.38 2.93
CA ASP A 56 6.01 -1.82 3.33
C ASP A 56 6.58 -0.89 2.26
N MET A 57 6.52 -1.29 0.99
CA MET A 57 6.98 -0.46 -0.12
C MET A 57 6.19 0.84 -0.25
N LEU A 58 4.85 0.79 -0.17
CA LEU A 58 3.99 1.98 -0.24
C LEU A 58 4.33 2.98 0.88
N ARG A 59 4.63 2.46 2.07
CA ARG A 59 5.05 3.27 3.22
C ARG A 59 6.43 3.88 3.04
N ASP A 60 7.39 3.14 2.48
CA ASP A 60 8.72 3.67 2.17
C ASP A 60 8.67 4.76 1.10
N GLU A 61 7.73 4.69 0.18
CA GLU A 61 7.45 5.76 -0.80
C GLU A 61 6.62 6.92 -0.21
N ALA A 62 6.29 6.87 1.09
CA ALA A 62 5.47 7.85 1.80
C ALA A 62 4.11 8.10 1.11
N VAL A 63 3.50 7.04 0.58
CA VAL A 63 2.17 7.07 -0.02
C VAL A 63 1.13 7.31 1.07
N PRO A 64 0.27 8.34 0.95
CA PRO A 64 -0.80 8.57 1.92
C PRO A 64 -1.78 7.38 1.98
N PRO A 65 -2.32 7.02 3.17
CA PRO A 65 -3.22 5.87 3.31
C PRO A 65 -4.39 5.83 2.32
N PRO A 66 -5.08 6.95 2.01
CA PRO A 66 -6.15 6.92 1.00
C PRO A 66 -5.66 6.50 -0.40
N LEU A 67 -4.46 6.93 -0.80
CA LEU A 67 -3.88 6.55 -2.10
C LEU A 67 -3.40 5.10 -2.08
N ALA A 68 -2.82 4.63 -0.97
CA ALA A 68 -2.44 3.23 -0.80
C ALA A 68 -3.64 2.29 -0.99
N THR A 69 -4.81 2.65 -0.42
CA THR A 69 -6.06 1.92 -0.66
C THR A 69 -6.44 1.88 -2.13
N GLN A 70 -6.40 3.02 -2.83
CA GLN A 70 -6.74 3.06 -4.27
C GLN A 70 -5.76 2.22 -5.12
N ILE A 71 -4.47 2.19 -4.77
CA ILE A 71 -3.47 1.34 -5.42
C ILE A 71 -3.82 -0.13 -5.23
N VAL A 72 -4.13 -0.56 -4.01
CA VAL A 72 -4.52 -1.97 -3.72
C VAL A 72 -5.80 -2.33 -4.47
N LEU A 73 -6.84 -1.50 -4.42
CA LEU A 73 -8.09 -1.72 -5.14
C LEU A 73 -7.84 -1.86 -6.65
N LYS A 74 -6.95 -1.04 -7.22
CA LYS A 74 -6.59 -1.08 -8.64
C LYS A 74 -5.88 -2.39 -9.01
N LEU A 75 -4.90 -2.81 -8.21
CA LEU A 75 -4.17 -4.08 -8.41
C LEU A 75 -5.10 -5.30 -8.32
N LEU A 76 -6.13 -5.22 -7.48
CA LEU A 76 -7.15 -6.27 -7.34
C LEU A 76 -8.27 -6.19 -8.41
N GLY A 77 -8.27 -5.18 -9.28
CA GLY A 77 -9.34 -4.95 -10.25
C GLY A 77 -10.70 -4.65 -9.61
N HIS A 78 -10.69 -4.07 -8.39
CA HIS A 78 -11.91 -3.78 -7.63
C HIS A 78 -12.72 -2.65 -8.30
N PRO A 79 -14.06 -2.73 -8.33
CA PRO A 79 -14.91 -1.73 -8.99
C PRO A 79 -14.79 -0.32 -8.40
N ASP A 80 -14.42 -0.21 -7.11
CA ASP A 80 -14.22 1.08 -6.43
C ASP A 80 -12.83 1.70 -6.67
N ALA A 81 -11.95 1.00 -7.41
CA ALA A 81 -10.66 1.55 -7.78
C ALA A 81 -10.82 2.79 -8.66
N ASP A 82 -9.95 3.79 -8.47
CA ASP A 82 -9.90 4.93 -9.39
C ASP A 82 -9.52 4.44 -10.80
N PRO A 83 -10.41 4.58 -11.81
CA PRO A 83 -10.13 4.12 -13.15
C PRO A 83 -8.96 4.87 -13.79
N MET A 84 -8.69 6.11 -13.37
CA MET A 84 -7.62 6.95 -13.90
C MET A 84 -6.25 6.69 -13.25
N LEU A 85 -6.20 5.93 -12.15
CA LEU A 85 -4.95 5.59 -11.49
C LEU A 85 -4.08 4.71 -12.40
N ALA A 86 -2.90 5.22 -12.76
CA ALA A 86 -1.95 4.59 -13.66
C ALA A 86 -1.03 3.58 -12.94
N VAL A 87 -1.64 2.63 -12.23
CA VAL A 87 -0.97 1.51 -11.55
C VAL A 87 -1.70 0.23 -11.95
N GLY A 88 -0.98 -0.87 -12.15
CA GLY A 88 -1.56 -2.13 -12.65
C GLY A 88 -0.60 -2.97 -13.46
#